data_AF-A0A0Q3QNK1-F1
#
_entry.id   AF-A0A0Q3QNK1-F1
#
_cell.length_a   1.000
_cell.length_b   1.000
_cell.length_c   1.000
_cell.angle_alpha   90.00
_cell.angle_beta   90.00
_cell.angle_gamma   90.00
#
_symmetry.space_group_name_H-M   'P 1'
#
loop_
_entity.id
_entity.type
_entity.pdbx_description
1 polymer ?
#
loop_
_entity_poly.entity_id
_entity_poly.type
_entity_poly.pdbx_seq_one_letter_code
_entity_poly.pdbx_strand_id
1 'polypeptide(L)'
;MRKVVTYFAGGFLVILAIIISFQIDKDKSELSLEAVLGNSIFNAWDSLNEIVEDSTEEISIESIKVMNENLISIEAYANVIDRIVAEDLLLPIVSKLLNIGKEIEENHDKNGEFTEVDIEKYKVIVNEAKNVIEQIYIVYYVPDSEGKVKLEIENFRELANINERLNVYDFE
;
A
#
# COMPACT_ATOMS: atom_id res chain seq x y z
N MET A 1 4.94 60.05 14.32
CA MET A 1 4.15 59.12 13.48
C MET A 1 4.99 58.32 12.47
N ARG A 2 5.91 58.92 11.70
CA ARG A 2 6.72 58.19 10.69
C ARG A 2 7.48 56.94 11.19
N LYS A 3 8.11 56.99 12.38
CA LYS A 3 8.88 55.85 12.94
C LYS A 3 8.01 54.67 13.35
N VAL A 4 6.81 54.91 13.88
CA VAL A 4 5.88 53.85 14.30
C VAL A 4 5.40 53.05 13.09
N VAL A 5 5.09 53.71 11.98
CA VAL A 5 4.69 53.05 10.71
C VAL A 5 5.82 52.19 10.13
N THR A 6 7.09 52.58 10.31
CA THR A 6 8.24 51.78 9.83
C THR A 6 8.47 50.52 10.66
N TYR A 7 8.27 50.56 11.98
CA TYR A 7 8.36 49.37 12.83
C TYR A 7 7.20 48.38 12.60
N PHE A 8 5.98 48.87 12.33
CA PHE A 8 4.86 48.03 11.95
C PHE A 8 5.06 47.35 10.59
N ALA A 9 5.58 48.07 9.60
CA ALA A 9 5.90 47.49 8.29
C ALA A 9 7.03 46.46 8.37
N GLY A 10 8.06 46.70 9.17
CA GLY A 10 9.16 45.76 9.39
C GLY A 10 8.73 44.47 10.11
N GLY A 11 7.94 44.57 11.17
CA GLY A 11 7.40 43.40 11.89
C GLY A 11 6.46 42.56 11.02
N PHE A 12 5.63 43.20 10.20
CA PHE A 12 4.76 42.51 9.25
C PHE A 12 5.56 41.73 8.20
N LEU A 13 6.65 42.30 7.67
CA LEU A 13 7.51 41.60 6.69
C LEU A 13 8.21 40.37 7.30
N VAL A 14 8.61 40.42 8.57
CA VAL A 14 9.20 39.27 9.25
C VAL A 14 8.18 38.14 9.43
N ILE A 15 6.94 38.47 9.85
CA ILE A 15 5.86 37.48 9.95
C ILE A 15 5.55 36.87 8.58
N LEU A 16 5.50 37.70 7.53
CA LEU A 16 5.26 37.24 6.16
C LEU A 16 6.37 36.29 5.69
N ALA A 17 7.63 36.62 5.95
CA ALA A 17 8.77 35.78 5.61
C ALA A 17 8.72 34.42 6.34
N ILE A 18 8.35 34.42 7.62
CA ILE A 18 8.17 33.18 8.39
C ILE A 18 7.06 32.32 7.78
N ILE A 19 5.89 32.91 7.45
CA ILE A 19 4.78 32.18 6.83
C ILE A 19 5.21 31.58 5.48
N ILE A 20 5.90 32.35 4.65
CA ILE A 20 6.41 31.88 3.35
C ILE A 20 7.42 30.74 3.53
N SER A 21 8.35 30.86 4.47
CA SER A 21 9.30 29.78 4.77
C SER A 21 8.60 28.50 5.22
N PHE A 22 7.61 28.61 6.12
CA PHE A 22 6.80 27.47 6.54
C PHE A 22 6.01 26.84 5.38
N GLN A 23 5.48 27.65 4.46
CA GLN A 23 4.80 27.13 3.26
C GLN A 23 5.77 26.39 2.34
N ILE A 24 6.96 26.94 2.06
CA ILE A 24 7.97 26.29 1.22
C ILE A 24 8.42 24.95 1.82
N ASP A 25 8.66 24.91 3.13
CA ASP A 25 9.08 23.68 3.81
C ASP A 25 7.96 22.62 3.80
N LYS A 26 6.71 23.06 3.93
CA LYS A 26 5.53 22.20 3.81
C LYS A 26 5.43 21.61 2.40
N ASP A 27 5.45 22.45 1.37
CA ASP A 27 5.31 22.01 -0.04
C ASP A 27 6.42 21.01 -0.41
N LYS A 28 7.66 21.27 0.03
CA LYS A 28 8.79 20.36 -0.19
C LYS A 28 8.61 19.02 0.53
N SER A 29 8.02 19.04 1.73
CA SER A 29 7.75 17.83 2.51
C SER A 29 6.62 17.01 1.88
N GLU A 30 5.55 17.66 1.40
CA GLU A 30 4.46 17.01 0.68
C GLU A 30 4.96 16.33 -0.61
N LEU A 31 5.75 17.03 -1.43
CA LEU A 31 6.35 16.45 -2.63
C LEU A 31 7.24 15.22 -2.32
N SER A 32 7.99 15.27 -1.21
CA SER A 32 8.79 14.13 -0.79
C SER A 32 7.93 12.95 -0.35
N LEU A 33 6.81 13.20 0.34
CA LEU A 33 5.87 12.17 0.76
C LEU A 33 5.15 11.57 -0.45
N GLU A 34 4.69 12.40 -1.39
CA GLU A 34 4.09 11.94 -2.65
C GLU A 34 5.06 11.04 -3.44
N ALA A 35 6.35 11.39 -3.51
CA ALA A 35 7.35 10.57 -4.19
C ALA A 35 7.56 9.21 -3.50
N VAL A 36 7.66 9.20 -2.17
CA VAL A 36 7.81 7.97 -1.38
C VAL A 36 6.56 7.11 -1.48
N LEU A 37 5.38 7.73 -1.37
CA LEU A 37 4.09 7.05 -1.49
C LEU A 37 3.93 6.45 -2.89
N GLY A 38 4.17 7.24 -3.94
CA GLY A 38 4.09 6.77 -5.33
C GLY A 38 5.03 5.62 -5.63
N ASN A 39 6.29 5.69 -5.17
CA ASN A 39 7.24 4.59 -5.31
C ASN A 39 6.78 3.34 -4.55
N SER A 40 6.25 3.50 -3.33
CA SER A 40 5.77 2.37 -2.52
C SER A 40 4.53 1.72 -3.14
N ILE A 41 3.58 2.52 -3.64
CA ILE A 41 2.39 2.03 -4.37
C ILE A 41 2.81 1.28 -5.62
N PHE A 42 3.73 1.85 -6.42
CA PHE A 42 4.21 1.21 -7.63
C PHE A 42 4.84 -0.16 -7.33
N ASN A 43 5.73 -0.25 -6.34
CA ASN A 43 6.36 -1.53 -6.01
C ASN A 43 5.37 -2.56 -5.43
N ALA A 44 4.41 -2.12 -4.60
CA ALA A 44 3.35 -3.00 -4.12
C ALA A 44 2.49 -3.53 -5.27
N TRP A 45 2.14 -2.66 -6.22
CA TRP A 45 1.39 -3.01 -7.42
C TRP A 45 2.17 -3.97 -8.32
N ASP A 46 3.46 -3.72 -8.55
CA ASP A 46 4.32 -4.53 -9.41
C ASP A 46 4.45 -5.96 -8.86
N SER A 47 4.78 -6.11 -7.58
CA SER A 47 4.85 -7.41 -6.91
C SER A 47 3.49 -8.14 -6.86
N LEU A 48 2.36 -7.43 -6.78
CA LEU A 48 1.04 -8.04 -6.88
C LEU A 48 0.77 -8.57 -8.30
N ASN A 49 1.22 -7.87 -9.34
CA ASN A 49 1.10 -8.37 -10.71
C ASN A 49 1.96 -9.61 -10.93
N GLU A 50 3.19 -9.65 -10.40
CA GLU A 50 4.02 -10.86 -10.47
C GLU A 50 3.29 -12.08 -9.90
N ILE A 51 2.65 -11.96 -8.73
CA ILE A 51 1.83 -13.03 -8.14
C ILE A 51 0.71 -13.48 -9.11
N VAL A 52 0.08 -12.54 -9.79
CA VAL A 52 -1.02 -12.83 -10.73
C VAL A 52 -0.52 -13.44 -12.04
N GLU A 53 0.60 -12.97 -12.57
CA GLU A 53 1.17 -13.47 -13.83
C GLU A 53 1.71 -14.90 -13.66
N ASP A 54 2.43 -15.15 -12.57
CA ASP A 54 2.99 -16.47 -12.23
C ASP A 54 1.89 -17.50 -11.90
N SER A 55 0.67 -17.03 -11.56
CA SER A 55 -0.46 -17.92 -11.26
C SER A 55 -1.02 -18.72 -12.43
N THR A 56 -0.50 -18.48 -13.64
CA THR A 56 -0.85 -19.27 -14.82
C THR A 56 -0.10 -20.60 -14.91
N GLU A 57 0.92 -20.79 -14.09
CA GLU A 57 1.69 -22.03 -14.00
C GLU A 57 1.05 -23.04 -13.03
N GLU A 58 1.47 -24.30 -13.12
CA GLU A 58 1.03 -25.33 -12.17
C GLU A 58 1.60 -25.03 -10.77
N ILE A 59 0.76 -25.19 -9.73
CA ILE A 59 1.17 -24.94 -8.35
C ILE A 59 2.37 -25.83 -7.98
N SER A 60 3.45 -25.19 -7.52
CA SER A 60 4.66 -25.87 -7.04
C SER A 60 5.14 -25.23 -5.75
N ILE A 61 5.96 -25.95 -4.98
CA ILE A 61 6.52 -25.37 -3.74
C ILE A 61 7.40 -24.15 -4.03
N GLU A 62 8.05 -24.11 -5.20
CA GLU A 62 8.83 -22.96 -5.63
C GLU A 62 7.93 -21.76 -5.92
N SER A 63 6.82 -21.95 -6.64
CA SER A 63 5.89 -20.86 -6.93
C SER A 63 5.22 -20.30 -5.66
N ILE A 64 4.97 -21.13 -4.65
CA ILE A 64 4.47 -20.68 -3.34
C ILE A 64 5.52 -19.86 -2.58
N LYS A 65 6.80 -20.26 -2.62
CA LYS A 65 7.88 -19.51 -1.98
C LYS A 65 8.09 -18.15 -2.61
N VAL A 66 8.13 -18.09 -3.94
CA VAL A 66 8.22 -16.82 -4.69
C VAL A 66 7.02 -15.92 -4.36
N MET A 67 5.81 -16.47 -4.34
CA MET A 67 4.61 -15.74 -3.93
C MET A 67 4.75 -15.19 -2.50
N ASN A 68 5.24 -15.98 -1.54
CA ASN A 68 5.45 -15.53 -0.15
C ASN A 68 6.52 -14.42 -0.06
N GLU A 69 7.60 -14.50 -0.82
CA GLU A 69 8.62 -13.45 -0.91
C GLU A 69 8.06 -12.13 -1.47
N ASN A 70 7.21 -12.23 -2.49
CA ASN A 70 6.50 -11.07 -3.04
C ASN A 70 5.52 -10.49 -2.02
N LEU A 71 4.75 -11.31 -1.30
CA LEU A 71 3.86 -10.85 -0.23
C LEU A 71 4.61 -10.17 0.93
N ILE A 72 5.80 -10.66 1.31
CA ILE A 72 6.67 -9.99 2.30
C ILE A 72 7.10 -8.61 1.80
N SER A 73 7.48 -8.51 0.52
CA SER A 73 7.88 -7.24 -0.08
C SER A 73 6.71 -6.25 -0.12
N ILE A 74 5.53 -6.72 -0.53
CA ILE A 74 4.30 -5.92 -0.53
C ILE A 74 3.95 -5.47 0.90
N GLU A 75 4.11 -6.32 1.91
CA GLU A 75 3.81 -5.98 3.32
C GLU A 75 4.66 -4.79 3.79
N ALA A 76 5.95 -4.77 3.43
CA ALA A 76 6.84 -3.67 3.75
C ALA A 76 6.40 -2.35 3.09
N TYR A 77 6.01 -2.39 1.81
CA TYR A 77 5.51 -1.21 1.10
C TYR A 77 4.13 -0.78 1.60
N ALA A 78 3.24 -1.71 1.89
CA ALA A 78 1.91 -1.45 2.44
C ALA A 78 2.01 -0.72 3.79
N ASN A 79 2.92 -1.13 4.67
CA ASN A 79 3.19 -0.42 5.93
C ASN A 79 3.68 1.02 5.71
N VAL A 80 4.41 1.32 4.61
CA VAL A 80 4.78 2.69 4.27
C VAL A 80 3.56 3.46 3.74
N ILE A 81 2.79 2.86 2.84
CA ILE A 81 1.58 3.46 2.25
C ILE A 81 0.60 3.85 3.35
N ASP A 82 0.17 2.89 4.15
CA ASP A 82 -0.84 3.05 5.20
C ASP A 82 -0.44 4.12 6.22
N ARG A 83 0.85 4.21 6.56
CA ARG A 83 1.38 5.27 7.45
C ARG A 83 1.33 6.66 6.82
N ILE A 84 1.62 6.79 5.52
CA ILE A 84 1.60 8.08 4.85
C ILE A 84 0.17 8.57 4.66
N VAL A 85 -0.75 7.68 4.28
CA VAL A 85 -2.17 8.02 4.10
C VAL A 85 -2.96 8.05 5.41
N ALA A 86 -2.33 7.61 6.51
CA ALA A 86 -2.90 7.51 7.84
C ALA A 86 -4.15 6.62 7.93
N GLU A 87 -4.22 5.55 7.14
CA GLU A 87 -5.32 4.60 7.08
C GLU A 87 -4.78 3.17 6.97
N ASP A 88 -5.25 2.25 7.81
CA ASP A 88 -4.84 0.84 7.82
C ASP A 88 -5.65 0.05 6.77
N LEU A 89 -5.21 0.07 5.51
CA LEU A 89 -5.94 -0.49 4.38
C LEU A 89 -5.22 -1.65 3.71
N LEU A 90 -4.01 -1.44 3.19
CA LEU A 90 -3.30 -2.48 2.43
C LEU A 90 -2.59 -3.46 3.35
N LEU A 91 -1.98 -2.96 4.44
CA LEU A 91 -1.18 -3.80 5.32
C LEU A 91 -1.99 -4.97 5.90
N PRO A 92 -3.20 -4.77 6.46
CA PRO A 92 -3.99 -5.88 6.99
C PRO A 92 -4.35 -6.94 5.93
N ILE A 93 -4.62 -6.50 4.69
CA ILE A 93 -4.96 -7.41 3.59
C ILE A 93 -3.74 -8.27 3.25
N VAL A 94 -2.58 -7.64 3.05
CA VAL A 94 -1.37 -8.33 2.60
C VAL A 94 -0.84 -9.27 3.67
N SER A 95 -0.88 -8.88 4.94
CA SER A 95 -0.50 -9.76 6.06
C SER A 95 -1.35 -11.03 6.09
N LYS A 96 -2.66 -10.93 5.80
CA LYS A 96 -3.55 -12.10 5.73
C LYS A 96 -3.22 -13.00 4.55
N LEU A 97 -3.00 -12.42 3.38
CA LEU A 97 -2.57 -13.18 2.20
C LEU A 97 -1.26 -13.91 2.46
N LEU A 98 -0.29 -13.25 3.11
CA LEU A 98 0.98 -13.85 3.51
C LEU A 98 0.78 -14.99 4.50
N ASN A 99 -0.12 -14.85 5.47
CA ASN A 99 -0.43 -15.92 6.42
C ASN A 99 -1.02 -17.14 5.72
N ILE A 100 -1.95 -16.94 4.78
CA ILE A 100 -2.50 -18.03 3.96
C ILE A 100 -1.38 -18.72 3.16
N GLY A 101 -0.49 -17.95 2.54
CA GLY A 101 0.63 -18.47 1.76
C GLY A 101 1.64 -19.27 2.59
N LYS A 102 1.96 -18.80 3.80
CA LYS A 102 2.79 -19.53 4.77
C LYS A 102 2.13 -20.84 5.21
N GLU A 103 0.81 -20.84 5.41
CA GLU A 103 0.10 -22.06 5.79
C GLU A 103 0.16 -23.12 4.67
N ILE A 104 0.03 -22.71 3.40
CA ILE A 104 0.21 -23.61 2.26
C ILE A 104 1.61 -24.23 2.27
N GLU A 105 2.64 -23.40 2.45
CA GLU A 105 4.03 -23.85 2.54
C GLU A 105 4.24 -24.83 3.70
N GLU A 106 3.74 -24.50 4.90
CA GLU A 106 3.82 -25.36 6.07
C GLU A 106 3.09 -26.70 5.91
N ASN A 107 1.92 -26.69 5.27
CA ASN A 107 1.15 -27.90 5.00
C ASN A 107 1.91 -28.81 4.03
N HIS A 108 2.48 -28.24 2.97
CA HIS A 108 3.30 -28.97 2.03
C HIS A 108 4.58 -29.53 2.70
N ASP A 109 5.26 -28.75 3.54
CA ASP A 109 6.46 -29.21 4.26
C ASP A 109 6.15 -30.38 5.23
N LYS A 110 4.93 -30.44 5.77
CA LYS A 110 4.47 -31.53 6.65
C LYS A 110 4.05 -32.78 5.87
N ASN A 111 3.35 -32.61 4.75
CA ASN A 111 2.65 -33.70 4.06
C ASN A 111 3.34 -34.15 2.75
N GLY A 112 4.20 -33.31 2.17
CA GLY A 112 4.91 -33.55 0.91
C GLY A 112 4.06 -33.39 -0.36
N GLU A 113 2.80 -32.97 -0.23
CA GLU A 113 1.86 -32.77 -1.33
C GLU A 113 0.90 -31.61 -1.04
N PHE A 114 0.38 -30.97 -2.09
CA PHE A 114 -0.68 -29.96 -1.97
C PHE A 114 -2.04 -30.62 -1.85
N THR A 115 -2.80 -30.23 -0.83
CA THR A 115 -4.18 -30.68 -0.66
C THR A 115 -5.15 -29.83 -1.49
N GLU A 116 -6.38 -30.31 -1.68
CA GLU A 116 -7.44 -29.51 -2.30
C GLU A 116 -7.68 -28.18 -1.56
N VAL A 117 -7.51 -28.18 -0.24
CA VAL A 117 -7.63 -26.97 0.59
C VAL A 117 -6.52 -25.97 0.28
N ASP A 118 -5.28 -26.44 0.10
CA ASP A 118 -4.15 -25.58 -0.26
C ASP A 118 -4.34 -24.95 -1.64
N ILE A 119 -4.87 -25.72 -2.60
CA ILE A 119 -5.19 -25.23 -3.94
C ILE A 119 -6.28 -24.15 -3.90
N GLU A 120 -7.33 -24.32 -3.08
CA GLU A 120 -8.36 -23.28 -2.93
C GLU A 120 -7.82 -22.02 -2.25
N LYS A 121 -6.97 -22.17 -1.22
CA LYS A 121 -6.28 -21.04 -0.58
C LYS A 121 -5.38 -20.28 -1.55
N TYR A 122 -4.64 -20.99 -2.39
CA TYR A 122 -3.84 -20.38 -3.44
C TYR A 122 -4.70 -19.55 -4.41
N LYS A 123 -5.83 -20.10 -4.86
CA LYS A 123 -6.78 -19.35 -5.71
C LYS A 123 -7.32 -18.11 -5.02
N VAL A 124 -7.58 -18.16 -3.70
CA VAL A 124 -7.99 -16.99 -2.92
C VAL A 124 -6.92 -15.92 -2.95
N ILE A 125 -5.65 -16.25 -2.73
CA ILE A 125 -4.55 -15.28 -2.80
C ILE A 125 -4.52 -14.59 -4.17
N VAL A 126 -4.52 -15.38 -5.25
CA VAL A 126 -4.48 -14.85 -6.62
C VAL A 126 -5.69 -13.96 -6.93
N ASN A 127 -6.89 -14.39 -6.51
CA ASN A 127 -8.12 -13.63 -6.78
C ASN A 127 -8.15 -12.32 -6.00
N GLU A 128 -7.78 -12.33 -4.72
CA GLU A 128 -7.76 -11.11 -3.93
C GLU A 128 -6.60 -10.19 -4.32
N ALA A 129 -5.45 -10.72 -4.77
CA ALA A 129 -4.39 -9.91 -5.37
C ALA A 129 -4.90 -9.12 -6.60
N LYS A 130 -5.66 -9.76 -7.50
CA LYS A 130 -6.32 -9.09 -8.64
C LYS A 130 -7.26 -7.97 -8.17
N ASN A 131 -8.08 -8.24 -7.17
CA ASN A 131 -9.01 -7.25 -6.63
C ASN A 131 -8.25 -6.05 -6.03
N VAL A 132 -7.16 -6.29 -5.30
CA VAL A 132 -6.31 -5.22 -4.74
C VAL A 132 -5.66 -4.40 -5.85
N ILE A 133 -5.15 -5.02 -6.91
CA ILE A 133 -4.57 -4.33 -8.07
C ILE A 133 -5.56 -3.33 -8.67
N GLU A 134 -6.81 -3.74 -8.87
CA GLU A 134 -7.86 -2.85 -9.40
C GLU A 134 -8.13 -1.66 -8.45
N GLN A 135 -8.13 -1.91 -7.14
CA GLN A 135 -8.37 -0.86 -6.16
C GLN A 135 -7.19 0.09 -5.98
N ILE A 136 -5.95 -0.33 -6.19
CA ILE A 136 -4.77 0.54 -6.05
C ILE A 136 -4.93 1.81 -6.90
N TYR A 137 -5.35 1.67 -8.16
CA TYR A 137 -5.57 2.79 -9.06
C TYR A 137 -6.71 3.71 -8.61
N ILE A 138 -7.83 3.13 -8.18
CA ILE A 138 -9.03 3.87 -7.78
C ILE A 138 -8.77 4.67 -6.50
N VAL A 139 -8.14 4.02 -5.53
CA VAL A 139 -7.95 4.53 -4.18
C VAL A 139 -6.81 5.54 -4.16
N TYR A 140 -5.62 5.16 -4.62
CA TYR A 140 -4.40 5.93 -4.36
C TYR A 140 -3.98 6.90 -5.46
N TYR A 141 -4.45 6.75 -6.69
CA TYR A 141 -4.07 7.67 -7.77
C TYR A 141 -5.08 8.78 -7.98
N VAL A 142 -4.59 9.97 -8.33
CA VAL A 142 -5.42 11.10 -8.77
C VAL A 142 -5.86 10.83 -10.22
N PRO A 143 -7.18 10.77 -10.51
CA PRO A 143 -7.68 10.57 -11.86
C PRO A 143 -7.15 11.62 -12.85
N ASP A 144 -6.86 11.20 -14.08
CA ASP A 144 -6.36 12.06 -15.16
C ASP A 144 -5.05 12.82 -14.85
N SER A 145 -4.28 12.31 -13.89
CA SER A 145 -2.94 12.84 -13.56
C SER A 145 -1.83 11.94 -14.09
N GLU A 146 -0.67 12.52 -14.37
CA GLU A 146 0.56 11.78 -14.74
C GLU A 146 1.16 11.08 -13.50
N GLY A 147 0.47 10.05 -12.99
CA GLY A 147 0.94 9.21 -11.90
C GLY A 147 0.97 9.89 -10.52
N LYS A 148 0.22 10.97 -10.32
CA LYS A 148 0.12 11.61 -8.99
C LYS A 148 -0.71 10.74 -8.06
N VAL A 149 -0.29 10.74 -6.79
CA VAL A 149 -0.93 9.98 -5.72
C VAL A 149 -1.67 10.88 -4.76
N LYS A 150 -2.67 10.34 -4.08
CA LYS A 150 -3.46 11.01 -3.06
C LYS A 150 -2.82 10.78 -1.70
N LEU A 151 -2.53 11.86 -0.96
CA LEU A 151 -2.12 11.78 0.44
C LEU A 151 -3.31 11.54 1.38
N GLU A 152 -4.52 11.93 0.97
CA GLU A 152 -5.76 11.72 1.72
C GLU A 152 -6.72 10.84 0.90
N ILE A 153 -7.25 9.78 1.52
CA ILE A 153 -8.04 8.75 0.85
C ILE A 153 -9.49 8.83 1.31
N GLU A 154 -10.44 8.97 0.38
CA GLU A 154 -11.86 9.15 0.71
C GLU A 154 -12.75 7.95 0.31
N ASN A 155 -12.31 7.10 -0.63
CA ASN A 155 -13.13 6.01 -1.18
C ASN A 155 -12.37 4.68 -1.17
N PHE A 156 -12.27 4.08 0.01
CA PHE A 156 -11.53 2.83 0.25
C PHE A 156 -12.44 1.64 0.63
N ARG A 157 -13.76 1.76 0.44
CA ARG A 157 -14.73 0.74 0.89
C ARG A 157 -14.41 -0.65 0.35
N GLU A 158 -13.98 -0.76 -0.91
CA GLU A 158 -13.70 -2.08 -1.46
C GLU A 158 -12.43 -2.71 -0.89
N LEU A 159 -11.40 -1.93 -0.55
CA LEU A 159 -10.26 -2.44 0.21
C LEU A 159 -10.69 -2.95 1.58
N ALA A 160 -11.56 -2.22 2.29
CA ALA A 160 -12.13 -2.69 3.54
C ALA A 160 -12.94 -3.99 3.37
N ASN A 161 -13.72 -4.12 2.30
CA ASN A 161 -14.46 -5.35 1.98
C ASN A 161 -13.53 -6.54 1.69
N ILE A 162 -12.43 -6.33 0.96
CA ILE A 162 -11.40 -7.37 0.72
C ILE A 162 -10.86 -7.86 2.07
N ASN A 163 -10.50 -6.92 2.95
CA ASN A 163 -10.01 -7.25 4.29
C ASN A 163 -11.02 -8.07 5.11
N GLU A 164 -12.31 -7.71 5.06
CA GLU A 164 -13.38 -8.45 5.73
C GLU A 164 -13.58 -9.86 5.18
N ARG A 165 -13.51 -10.04 3.84
CA ARG A 165 -13.59 -11.38 3.22
C ARG A 165 -12.44 -12.28 3.67
N LEU A 166 -11.27 -11.71 3.91
CA LEU A 166 -10.09 -12.46 4.35
C LEU A 166 -10.13 -12.83 5.84
N ASN A 167 -10.99 -12.23 6.67
CA ASN A 167 -11.12 -12.59 8.10
C ASN A 167 -11.47 -14.05 8.34
N VAL A 168 -12.09 -14.74 7.37
CA VAL A 168 -12.43 -16.16 7.50
C VAL A 168 -11.19 -17.07 7.46
N TYR A 169 -10.03 -16.51 7.10
CA TYR A 169 -8.73 -17.17 7.04
C TYR A 169 -7.76 -16.64 8.12
N ASP A 170 -8.21 -15.77 9.03
CA ASP A 170 -7.44 -15.42 10.22
C ASP A 170 -7.49 -16.61 11.19
N PHE A 171 -6.33 -17.24 11.39
CA PHE A 171 -6.12 -18.25 12.42
C PHE A 171 -5.43 -17.59 13.61
N GLU A 172 -6.11 -17.60 14.77
CA GLU A 172 -5.50 -17.25 16.08
C GLU A 172 -4.35 -18.18 16.46
#